data_AF-A0A7S0L963-F1
#
_entry.id   AF-A0A7S0L963-F1
#
_cell.length_a   1.000
_cell.length_b   1.000
_cell.length_c   1.000
_cell.angle_alpha   90.00
_cell.angle_beta   90.00
_cell.angle_gamma   90.00
#
_symmetry.space_group_name_H-M   'P 1'
#
loop_
_entity.id
_entity.type
_entity.pdbx_description
1 polymer ?
#
loop_
_entity_poly.entity_id
_entity_poly.type
_entity_poly.pdbx_seq_one_letter_code
_entity_poly.pdbx_strand_id
1 'polypeptide(L)'
;MAKLLGYQVTPTARVEQHLALAISRRLIPRKGEKLYQVASFTLESFPLGVLYALIPERFETMAAESNVAWSIPTVQPMRNILGPLMSALPNFSAGISRGQQAPSESVIRVLATMMPPLELNWWMPPRGTGRVMINFAYVLVQGIGDLHPPKDPHRREMALSTELVATLRVAALHDAMTMKELGYSLSPAWLRQLGDESRARQTEAQLIALRTNQPTSRKRKLHQATYPIDSIQAERSSGRGMQNLVRWEGYHPYWEAWLAPDFVGEVGDPVETWEPAATLQNTLALQAWEESLASTR
;
A
#
# COMPACT_ATOMS: atom_id res chain seq x y z
N MET A 1 20.21 -4.05 -40.69
CA MET A 1 19.65 -5.36 -41.14
C MET A 1 18.25 -5.62 -40.59
N ALA A 2 18.00 -5.74 -39.28
CA ALA A 2 16.68 -6.08 -38.73
C ALA A 2 15.54 -5.14 -39.19
N LYS A 3 15.74 -3.82 -39.15
CA LYS A 3 14.76 -2.81 -39.60
C LYS A 3 14.48 -2.84 -41.11
N LEU A 4 15.45 -3.28 -41.91
CA LEU A 4 15.32 -3.48 -43.37
C LEU A 4 14.55 -4.76 -43.72
N LEU A 5 14.49 -5.71 -42.78
CA LEU A 5 13.72 -6.95 -42.87
C LEU A 5 12.32 -6.82 -42.24
N GLY A 6 11.87 -5.60 -41.91
CA GLY A 6 10.56 -5.35 -41.30
C GLY A 6 10.47 -5.63 -39.80
N TYR A 7 11.57 -5.99 -39.14
CA TYR A 7 11.57 -6.22 -37.69
C TYR A 7 11.70 -4.90 -36.90
N GLN A 8 10.86 -4.75 -35.88
CA GLN A 8 10.96 -3.67 -34.91
C GLN A 8 11.94 -4.05 -33.80
N VAL A 9 13.10 -3.38 -33.76
CA VAL A 9 14.07 -3.53 -32.67
C VAL A 9 13.68 -2.57 -31.55
N THR A 10 13.34 -3.10 -30.38
CA THR A 10 13.11 -2.30 -29.17
C THR A 10 14.41 -2.23 -28.38
N PRO A 11 14.94 -1.04 -28.06
CA PRO A 11 16.14 -0.92 -27.22
C PRO A 11 15.92 -1.55 -25.85
N THR A 12 16.90 -2.33 -25.37
CA THR A 12 16.88 -2.99 -24.04
C THR A 12 16.53 -2.00 -22.92
N ALA A 13 17.16 -0.83 -22.90
CA ALA A 13 16.89 0.22 -21.91
C ALA A 13 15.40 0.63 -21.82
N ARG A 14 14.66 0.59 -22.95
CA ARG A 14 13.23 0.91 -22.95
C ARG A 14 12.40 -0.19 -22.30
N VAL A 15 12.83 -1.45 -22.42
CA VAL A 15 12.18 -2.61 -21.80
C VAL A 15 12.47 -2.63 -20.29
N GLU A 16 13.70 -2.33 -19.88
CA GLU A 16 14.09 -2.22 -18.47
C GLU A 16 13.32 -1.10 -17.75
N GLN A 17 13.20 0.08 -18.40
CA GLN A 17 12.36 1.17 -17.89
C GLN A 17 10.89 0.75 -17.79
N HIS A 18 10.38 -0.05 -18.74
CA HIS A 18 9.02 -0.54 -18.67
C HIS A 18 8.80 -1.48 -17.48
N LEU A 19 9.76 -2.36 -17.18
CA LEU A 19 9.75 -3.22 -15.98
C LEU A 19 9.71 -2.36 -14.71
N ALA A 20 10.64 -1.41 -14.57
CA ALA A 20 10.73 -0.57 -13.40
C ALA A 20 9.47 0.28 -13.21
N LEU A 21 8.95 0.89 -14.28
CA LEU A 21 7.71 1.65 -14.25
C LEU A 21 6.52 0.78 -13.84
N ALA A 22 6.45 -0.47 -14.32
CA ALA A 22 5.38 -1.39 -13.98
C ALA A 22 5.40 -1.79 -12.50
N ILE A 23 6.57 -2.08 -11.94
CA ILE A 23 6.76 -2.37 -10.50
C ILE A 23 6.42 -1.11 -9.69
N SER A 24 7.02 0.03 -10.02
CA SER A 24 6.84 1.30 -9.31
C SER A 24 5.36 1.67 -9.20
N ARG A 25 4.58 1.54 -10.29
CA ARG A 25 3.13 1.80 -10.32
C ARG A 25 2.31 0.98 -9.32
N ARG A 26 2.82 -0.16 -8.86
CA ARG A 26 2.14 -1.11 -7.97
C ARG A 26 2.56 -0.99 -6.50
N LEU A 27 3.60 -0.22 -6.21
CA LEU A 27 3.86 0.31 -4.88
C LEU A 27 2.82 1.42 -4.62
N ILE A 28 1.69 1.12 -3.96
CA ILE A 28 0.60 2.05 -3.64
C ILE A 28 0.01 1.80 -2.23
N PRO A 29 -0.17 2.83 -1.38
CA PRO A 29 -0.55 2.61 0.01
C PRO A 29 -2.00 2.12 0.16
N ARG A 30 -2.94 2.63 -0.64
CA ARG A 30 -4.39 2.34 -0.53
C ARG A 30 -5.15 2.83 -1.76
N LYS A 31 -6.12 2.08 -2.27
CA LYS A 31 -7.12 2.56 -3.25
C LYS A 31 -8.52 2.27 -2.72
N GLY A 32 -9.18 3.30 -2.17
CA GLY A 32 -10.46 3.15 -1.47
C GLY A 32 -10.29 2.43 -0.14
N GLU A 33 -11.06 1.36 0.09
CA GLU A 33 -10.96 0.55 1.31
C GLU A 33 -9.86 -0.51 1.27
N LYS A 34 -9.26 -0.76 0.10
CA LYS A 34 -8.32 -1.85 -0.11
C LYS A 34 -6.87 -1.39 0.01
N LEU A 35 -6.11 -2.07 0.88
CA LEU A 35 -4.64 -2.01 0.97
C LEU A 35 -4.07 -3.06 0.02
N TYR A 36 -3.14 -2.67 -0.86
CA TYR A 36 -2.59 -3.53 -1.91
C TYR A 36 -1.10 -3.78 -1.72
N GLN A 37 -0.67 -4.33 -0.58
CA GLN A 37 0.74 -4.52 -0.24
C GLN A 37 1.40 -5.77 -0.87
N VAL A 38 0.66 -6.44 -1.76
CA VAL A 38 1.12 -7.55 -2.58
C VAL A 38 0.73 -7.27 -4.03
N ALA A 39 1.64 -7.53 -4.95
CA ALA A 39 1.43 -7.34 -6.38
C ALA A 39 1.77 -8.63 -7.13
N SER A 40 0.86 -9.07 -7.99
CA SER A 40 1.07 -10.13 -8.97
C SER A 40 0.52 -9.66 -10.31
N PHE A 41 1.36 -9.66 -11.35
CA PHE A 41 0.97 -9.19 -12.67
C PHE A 41 1.90 -9.73 -13.75
N THR A 42 1.42 -9.69 -15.00
CA THR A 42 2.16 -10.14 -16.17
C THR A 42 2.49 -8.96 -17.08
N LEU A 43 3.72 -8.94 -17.62
CA LEU A 43 4.10 -8.11 -18.74
C LEU A 43 4.15 -8.98 -20.00
N GLU A 44 3.37 -8.56 -21.00
CA GLU A 44 3.33 -9.19 -22.32
C GLU A 44 4.52 -8.75 -23.17
N SER A 45 4.94 -9.62 -24.11
CA SER A 45 6.04 -9.36 -25.04
C SER A 45 7.35 -8.96 -24.37
N PHE A 46 7.68 -9.58 -23.24
CA PHE A 46 8.92 -9.34 -22.50
C PHE A 46 10.02 -10.31 -22.99
N PRO A 47 11.16 -9.82 -23.51
CA PRO A 47 12.21 -10.70 -24.00
C PRO A 47 13.02 -11.33 -22.86
N LEU A 48 13.24 -12.65 -22.94
CA LEU A 48 14.04 -13.41 -21.97
C LEU A 48 15.46 -12.84 -21.79
N GLY A 49 16.10 -12.44 -22.89
CA GLY A 49 17.45 -11.89 -22.86
C GLY A 49 17.59 -10.61 -22.02
N VAL A 50 16.51 -9.84 -21.84
CA VAL A 50 16.52 -8.68 -20.93
C VAL A 50 16.56 -9.15 -19.47
N LEU A 51 15.86 -10.23 -19.11
CA LEU A 51 15.91 -10.77 -17.76
C LEU A 51 17.29 -11.35 -17.43
N TYR A 52 17.93 -12.08 -18.36
CA TYR A 52 19.30 -12.55 -18.16
C TYR A 52 20.32 -11.42 -18.03
N ALA A 53 20.11 -10.30 -18.76
CA ALA A 53 20.99 -9.14 -18.62
C ALA A 53 20.80 -8.43 -17.26
N LEU A 54 19.60 -8.45 -16.70
CA LEU A 54 19.26 -7.76 -15.45
C LEU A 54 19.49 -8.60 -14.19
N ILE A 55 19.18 -9.90 -14.25
CA ILE A 55 19.10 -10.76 -13.08
C ILE A 55 20.22 -11.80 -13.16
N PRO A 56 21.16 -11.80 -12.19
CA PRO A 56 22.22 -12.80 -12.12
C PRO A 56 21.66 -14.24 -12.07
N GLU A 57 22.26 -15.14 -12.83
CA GLU A 57 21.88 -16.58 -12.93
C GLU A 57 21.84 -17.27 -11.56
N ARG A 58 22.64 -16.84 -10.58
CA ARG A 58 22.62 -17.39 -9.21
C ARG A 58 21.27 -17.27 -8.49
N PHE A 59 20.35 -16.44 -8.99
CA PHE A 59 18.99 -16.29 -8.44
C PHE A 59 17.96 -17.11 -9.20
N GLU A 60 18.37 -17.83 -10.24
CA GLU A 60 17.51 -18.73 -10.99
C GLU A 60 17.12 -19.93 -10.11
N THR A 61 15.82 -20.22 -10.08
CA THR A 61 15.25 -21.36 -9.34
C THR A 61 14.81 -22.48 -10.28
N MET A 62 14.64 -22.17 -11.57
CA MET A 62 14.29 -23.12 -12.61
C MET A 62 14.69 -22.56 -13.98
N ALA A 63 15.32 -23.40 -14.81
CA ALA A 63 15.45 -23.16 -16.25
C ALA A 63 15.02 -24.37 -17.06
N ALA A 64 14.02 -24.15 -17.90
CA ALA A 64 13.61 -25.00 -19.00
C ALA A 64 13.58 -24.16 -20.28
N GLU A 65 13.66 -24.80 -21.45
CA GLU A 65 13.75 -24.11 -22.76
C GLU A 65 12.63 -23.08 -22.99
N SER A 66 11.45 -23.28 -22.41
CA SER A 66 10.27 -22.43 -22.57
C SER A 66 9.83 -21.74 -21.28
N ASN A 67 10.54 -21.92 -20.16
CA ASN A 67 10.13 -21.43 -18.85
C ASN A 67 11.36 -21.23 -17.93
N VAL A 68 11.56 -20.00 -17.45
CA VAL A 68 12.68 -19.66 -16.56
C VAL A 68 12.16 -18.84 -15.38
N ALA A 69 12.55 -19.19 -14.16
CA ALA A 69 12.12 -18.52 -12.94
C ALA A 69 13.30 -18.06 -12.09
N TRP A 70 13.14 -16.89 -11.47
CA TRP A 70 14.09 -16.30 -10.53
C TRP A 70 13.40 -15.95 -9.21
N SER A 71 14.14 -16.11 -8.11
CA SER A 71 13.75 -15.62 -6.79
C SER A 71 14.92 -14.86 -6.17
N ILE A 72 14.72 -13.55 -5.94
CA ILE A 72 15.76 -12.68 -5.38
C ILE A 72 15.47 -12.56 -3.87
N PRO A 73 16.26 -13.21 -2.99
CA PRO A 73 15.81 -13.56 -1.64
C PRO A 73 16.08 -12.48 -0.57
N THR A 74 16.83 -11.43 -0.90
CA THR A 74 17.22 -10.40 0.09
C THR A 74 17.11 -8.99 -0.49
N VAL A 75 17.01 -8.00 0.41
CA VAL A 75 16.85 -6.59 0.05
C VAL A 75 18.04 -6.04 -0.74
N GLN A 76 19.27 -6.45 -0.40
CA GLN A 76 20.48 -5.90 -1.01
C GLN A 76 20.61 -6.24 -2.51
N PRO A 77 20.48 -7.50 -2.96
CA PRO A 77 20.42 -7.82 -4.38
C PRO A 77 19.25 -7.15 -5.11
N MET A 78 18.07 -7.07 -4.50
CA MET A 78 16.94 -6.35 -5.09
C MET A 78 17.29 -4.88 -5.34
N ARG A 79 17.97 -4.22 -4.40
CA ARG A 79 18.48 -2.84 -4.57
C ARG A 79 19.50 -2.73 -5.70
N ASN A 80 20.44 -3.66 -5.78
CA ASN A 80 21.46 -3.63 -6.83
C ASN A 80 20.86 -3.78 -8.23
N ILE A 81 19.79 -4.58 -8.37
CA ILE A 81 19.11 -4.84 -9.65
C ILE A 81 18.12 -3.71 -9.99
N LEU A 82 17.17 -3.42 -9.09
CA LEU A 82 16.09 -2.49 -9.37
C LEU A 82 16.43 -1.03 -9.05
N GLY A 83 17.37 -0.78 -8.14
CA GLY A 83 17.70 0.57 -7.68
C GLY A 83 18.12 1.53 -8.79
N PRO A 84 19.06 1.15 -9.67
CA PRO A 84 19.42 1.97 -10.82
C PRO A 84 18.25 2.24 -11.76
N LEU A 85 17.43 1.21 -12.03
CA LEU A 85 16.29 1.31 -12.95
C LEU A 85 15.19 2.22 -12.40
N MET A 86 14.88 2.10 -11.11
CA MET A 86 13.88 2.87 -10.40
C MET A 86 14.29 4.33 -10.24
N SER A 87 15.56 4.58 -9.92
CA SER A 87 16.08 5.95 -9.73
C SER A 87 16.17 6.72 -11.04
N ALA A 88 16.19 6.02 -12.19
CA ALA A 88 16.09 6.61 -13.51
C ALA A 88 14.64 6.93 -13.92
N LEU A 89 13.64 6.53 -13.14
CA LEU A 89 12.25 6.84 -13.45
C LEU A 89 11.93 8.30 -13.11
N PRO A 90 11.04 8.96 -13.89
CA PRO A 90 10.60 10.32 -13.61
C PRO A 90 9.59 10.40 -12.46
N ASN A 91 9.11 9.26 -11.94
CA ASN A 91 8.20 9.21 -10.80
C ASN A 91 8.99 9.04 -9.49
N PHE A 92 8.39 9.41 -8.35
CA PHE A 92 9.03 9.45 -7.01
C PHE A 92 9.53 8.07 -6.50
N SER A 93 10.53 7.48 -7.14
CA SER A 93 11.13 6.21 -6.76
C SER A 93 12.62 6.44 -6.51
N ALA A 94 13.12 5.98 -5.37
CA ALA A 94 14.55 5.97 -5.07
C ALA A 94 14.91 4.57 -4.59
N GLY A 95 15.89 3.94 -5.23
CA GLY A 95 16.23 2.54 -4.91
C GLY A 95 15.06 1.60 -5.17
N ILE A 96 14.58 0.91 -4.15
CA ILE A 96 13.39 0.03 -4.23
C ILE A 96 12.18 0.59 -3.49
N SER A 97 12.30 1.82 -3.00
CA SER A 97 11.21 2.52 -2.33
C SER A 97 10.58 3.52 -3.27
N ARG A 98 9.27 3.67 -3.15
CA ARG A 98 8.52 4.72 -3.83
C ARG A 98 7.87 5.63 -2.80
N GLY A 99 8.08 6.93 -2.99
CA GLY A 99 7.39 7.97 -2.26
C GLY A 99 5.89 7.89 -2.54
N GLN A 100 5.13 7.53 -1.52
CA GLN A 100 3.69 7.38 -1.64
C GLN A 100 2.98 8.67 -1.27
N GLN A 101 2.00 9.01 -2.10
CA GLN A 101 1.15 10.17 -1.92
C GLN A 101 -0.28 9.66 -1.66
N ALA A 102 -0.87 10.11 -0.56
CA ALA A 102 -2.23 9.74 -0.14
C ALA A 102 -3.10 11.01 0.08
N PRO A 103 -4.45 10.88 0.04
CA PRO A 103 -5.34 11.88 -0.59
C PRO A 103 -5.58 13.23 0.08
N SER A 104 -5.00 13.53 1.24
CA SER A 104 -5.26 14.77 2.00
C SER A 104 -4.00 15.63 2.21
N GLU A 105 -2.97 15.46 1.38
CA GLU A 105 -1.61 15.87 1.73
C GLU A 105 -0.80 16.49 0.58
N SER A 106 0.07 17.43 0.95
CA SER A 106 0.88 18.26 0.05
C SER A 106 2.29 17.73 -0.24
N VAL A 107 2.82 16.76 0.54
CA VAL A 107 4.17 16.13 0.39
C VAL A 107 4.13 14.67 0.91
N ILE A 108 5.16 13.85 0.65
CA ILE A 108 5.16 12.39 0.92
C ILE A 108 5.18 12.05 2.42
N ARG A 109 4.14 11.37 2.94
CA ARG A 109 4.06 10.90 4.35
C ARG A 109 4.46 9.44 4.57
N VAL A 110 4.56 8.64 3.52
CA VAL A 110 4.86 7.20 3.58
C VAL A 110 5.77 6.79 2.43
N LEU A 111 6.72 5.90 2.67
CA LEU A 111 7.50 5.21 1.64
C LEU A 111 7.01 3.77 1.51
N ALA A 112 6.74 3.32 0.29
CA ALA A 112 6.47 1.91 0.03
C ALA A 112 7.78 1.22 -0.35
N THR A 113 8.23 0.27 0.45
CA THR A 113 9.53 -0.39 0.30
C THR A 113 9.33 -1.87 0.02
N MET A 114 9.90 -2.36 -1.09
CA MET A 114 9.75 -3.77 -1.49
C MET A 114 10.35 -4.74 -0.47
N MET A 115 9.63 -5.82 -0.22
CA MET A 115 10.10 -6.96 0.56
C MET A 115 10.65 -8.06 -0.34
N PRO A 116 11.68 -8.78 0.10
CA PRO A 116 12.03 -10.05 -0.52
C PRO A 116 11.03 -11.16 -0.15
N PRO A 117 10.93 -12.22 -0.98
CA PRO A 117 11.57 -12.33 -2.29
C PRO A 117 10.86 -11.50 -3.36
N LEU A 118 11.63 -11.03 -4.35
CA LEU A 118 11.08 -10.64 -5.64
C LEU A 118 11.13 -11.86 -6.56
N GLU A 119 9.98 -12.28 -7.05
CA GLU A 119 9.85 -13.44 -7.92
C GLU A 119 9.53 -13.00 -9.34
N LEU A 120 10.24 -13.59 -10.30
CA LEU A 120 9.99 -13.41 -11.71
C LEU A 120 9.88 -14.77 -12.37
N ASN A 121 8.84 -14.98 -13.16
CA ASN A 121 8.66 -16.19 -13.94
C ASN A 121 8.41 -15.82 -15.39
N TRP A 122 9.33 -16.17 -16.27
CA TRP A 122 9.22 -15.97 -17.69
C TRP A 122 8.80 -17.25 -18.40
N TRP A 123 7.88 -17.15 -19.35
CA TRP A 123 7.53 -18.27 -20.21
C TRP A 123 7.22 -17.86 -21.65
N MET A 124 7.39 -18.81 -22.56
CA MET A 124 6.96 -18.68 -23.96
C MET A 124 5.65 -19.46 -24.17
N PRO A 125 4.53 -18.78 -24.45
CA PRO A 125 3.31 -19.45 -24.88
C PRO A 125 3.51 -20.20 -26.21
N PRO A 126 2.77 -21.30 -26.47
CA PRO A 126 2.91 -22.07 -27.73
C PRO A 126 2.67 -21.25 -29.00
N ARG A 127 1.89 -20.18 -28.90
CA ARG A 127 1.65 -19.19 -29.96
C ARG A 127 1.65 -17.81 -29.33
N GLY A 128 2.71 -17.04 -29.51
CA GLY A 128 2.79 -15.68 -28.98
C GLY A 128 4.21 -15.21 -28.75
N THR A 129 4.31 -14.15 -27.95
CA THR A 129 5.56 -13.57 -27.49
C THR A 129 5.83 -13.94 -26.04
N GLY A 130 7.09 -13.89 -25.63
CA GLY A 130 7.49 -14.18 -24.26
C GLY A 130 6.76 -13.29 -23.25
N ARG A 131 6.46 -13.85 -22.08
CA ARG A 131 5.75 -13.17 -20.99
C ARG A 131 6.56 -13.29 -19.73
N VAL A 132 6.49 -12.27 -18.87
CA VAL A 132 7.04 -12.36 -17.51
C VAL A 132 5.97 -12.04 -16.49
N MET A 133 5.74 -12.95 -15.55
CA MET A 133 4.96 -12.73 -14.34
C MET A 133 5.91 -12.24 -13.25
N ILE A 134 5.47 -11.21 -12.54
CA ILE A 134 6.25 -10.56 -11.49
C ILE A 134 5.40 -10.59 -10.22
N ASN A 135 5.96 -11.15 -9.16
CA ASN A 135 5.33 -11.19 -7.84
C ASN A 135 6.24 -10.52 -6.81
N PHE A 136 5.68 -9.65 -6.00
CA PHE A 136 6.37 -9.08 -4.85
C PHE A 136 5.39 -8.60 -3.78
N ALA A 137 5.89 -8.51 -2.55
CA ALA A 137 5.25 -7.81 -1.46
C ALA A 137 6.02 -6.54 -1.11
N TYR A 138 5.40 -5.62 -0.38
CA TYR A 138 6.06 -4.43 0.12
C TYR A 138 5.44 -3.95 1.43
N VAL A 139 6.26 -3.28 2.23
CA VAL A 139 5.84 -2.63 3.46
C VAL A 139 5.59 -1.15 3.22
N LEU A 140 4.77 -0.54 4.06
CA LEU A 140 4.65 0.92 4.13
C LEU A 140 5.43 1.43 5.33
N VAL A 141 6.32 2.39 5.11
CA VAL A 141 7.17 3.01 6.13
C VAL A 141 6.76 4.45 6.32
N GLN A 142 6.31 4.80 7.52
CA GLN A 142 5.95 6.17 7.87
C GLN A 142 7.19 6.98 8.25
N GLY A 143 7.10 8.31 8.17
CA GLY A 143 8.20 9.21 8.54
C GLY A 143 8.59 9.22 10.01
N ILE A 144 7.89 8.46 10.86
CA ILE A 144 8.27 8.19 12.25
C ILE A 144 9.02 6.85 12.42
N GLY A 145 9.20 6.08 11.35
CA GLY A 145 9.89 4.78 11.35
C GLY A 145 8.98 3.57 11.53
N ASP A 146 7.67 3.80 11.65
CA ASP A 146 6.67 2.74 11.76
C ASP A 146 6.51 2.00 10.44
N LEU A 147 6.49 0.68 10.54
CA LEU A 147 6.35 -0.26 9.44
C LEU A 147 4.97 -0.89 9.48
N HIS A 148 4.29 -0.89 8.35
CA HIS A 148 3.03 -1.60 8.16
C HIS A 148 3.31 -2.81 7.27
N PRO A 149 3.31 -4.03 7.82
CA PRO A 149 3.49 -5.26 7.05
C PRO A 149 2.39 -5.44 6.01
N PRO A 150 2.63 -6.22 4.94
CA PRO A 150 1.57 -6.70 4.06
C PRO A 150 0.58 -7.55 4.84
N LYS A 151 -0.66 -7.60 4.35
CA LYS A 151 -1.71 -8.45 4.90
C LYS A 151 -1.82 -9.75 4.12
N ASP A 152 -2.05 -10.85 4.83
CA ASP A 152 -2.34 -12.15 4.26
C ASP A 152 -3.76 -12.20 3.63
N PRO A 153 -4.15 -13.32 2.97
CA PRO A 153 -5.50 -13.47 2.43
C PRO A 153 -6.63 -13.34 3.46
N HIS A 154 -6.34 -13.55 4.75
CA HIS A 154 -7.26 -13.40 5.87
C HIS A 154 -7.21 -12.00 6.51
N ARG A 155 -6.55 -11.04 5.85
CA ARG A 155 -6.35 -9.64 6.27
C ARG A 155 -5.54 -9.47 7.56
N ARG A 156 -4.76 -10.47 7.96
CA ARG A 156 -3.84 -10.39 9.09
C ARG A 156 -2.49 -9.87 8.63
N GLU A 157 -1.85 -9.03 9.45
CA GLU A 157 -0.50 -8.58 9.16
C GLU A 157 0.45 -9.78 9.15
N MET A 158 1.26 -9.88 8.10
CA MET A 158 2.28 -10.90 7.99
C MET A 158 3.36 -10.63 9.04
N ALA A 159 3.69 -11.65 9.83
CA ALA A 159 4.81 -11.56 10.76
C ALA A 159 6.12 -11.35 10.01
N LEU A 160 6.86 -10.32 10.39
CA LEU A 160 8.18 -10.01 9.83
C LEU A 160 9.25 -10.33 10.88
N SER A 161 10.35 -10.95 10.47
CA SER A 161 11.48 -11.16 11.38
C SER A 161 12.11 -9.83 11.78
N THR A 162 12.69 -9.76 12.98
CA THR A 162 13.36 -8.56 13.48
C THR A 162 14.48 -8.09 12.55
N GLU A 163 15.22 -9.04 11.95
CA GLU A 163 16.27 -8.77 10.97
C GLU A 163 15.72 -8.12 9.70
N LEU A 164 14.61 -8.65 9.17
CA LEU A 164 13.97 -8.09 7.97
C LEU A 164 13.42 -6.68 8.25
N VAL A 165 12.80 -6.47 9.41
CA VAL A 165 12.33 -5.15 9.86
C VAL A 165 13.46 -4.14 9.90
N ALA A 166 14.60 -4.49 10.51
CA ALA A 166 15.77 -3.62 10.56
C ALA A 166 16.29 -3.28 9.15
N THR A 167 16.38 -4.29 8.29
CA THR A 167 16.85 -4.14 6.90
C THR A 167 15.93 -3.22 6.09
N LEU A 168 14.61 -3.38 6.21
CA LEU A 168 13.62 -2.55 5.52
C LEU A 168 13.64 -1.09 6.02
N ARG A 169 13.85 -0.86 7.31
CA ARG A 169 14.00 0.50 7.86
C ARG A 169 15.24 1.21 7.33
N VAL A 170 16.39 0.52 7.34
CA VAL A 170 17.65 1.06 6.78
C VAL A 170 17.47 1.39 5.30
N ALA A 171 16.84 0.48 4.55
CA ALA A 171 16.50 0.67 3.15
C ALA A 171 15.63 1.93 2.93
N ALA A 172 14.53 2.07 3.67
CA ALA A 172 13.64 3.22 3.56
C ALA A 172 14.33 4.53 3.93
N LEU A 173 15.16 4.54 4.98
CA LEU A 173 15.93 5.71 5.39
C LEU A 173 16.93 6.14 4.31
N HIS A 174 17.67 5.19 3.73
CA HIS A 174 18.58 5.46 2.63
C HIS A 174 17.86 6.07 1.43
N ASP A 175 16.69 5.53 1.06
CA ASP A 175 15.92 6.07 -0.06
C ASP A 175 15.33 7.45 0.28
N ALA A 176 14.95 7.72 1.53
CA ALA A 176 14.56 9.05 1.98
C ALA A 176 15.70 10.06 1.87
N MET A 177 16.94 9.66 2.21
CA MET A 177 18.14 10.50 2.02
C MET A 177 18.34 10.85 0.54
N THR A 178 18.31 9.85 -0.33
CA THR A 178 18.41 10.08 -1.78
C THR A 178 17.29 10.98 -2.29
N MET A 179 16.06 10.80 -1.81
CA MET A 179 14.95 11.68 -2.18
C MET A 179 15.20 13.13 -1.73
N LYS A 180 15.75 13.33 -0.52
CA LYS A 180 16.12 14.66 -0.01
C LYS A 180 17.19 15.33 -0.89
N GLU A 181 18.23 14.60 -1.26
CA GLU A 181 19.35 15.07 -2.09
C GLU A 181 18.89 15.49 -3.48
N LEU A 182 17.97 14.73 -4.07
CA LEU A 182 17.36 15.05 -5.37
C LEU A 182 16.32 16.19 -5.28
N GLY A 183 16.17 16.83 -4.12
CA GLY A 183 15.30 17.98 -3.94
C GLY A 183 13.81 17.64 -3.80
N TYR A 184 13.46 16.38 -3.56
CA TYR A 184 12.06 15.99 -3.40
C TYR A 184 11.48 16.45 -2.06
N SER A 185 10.17 16.66 -2.06
CA SER A 185 9.43 17.07 -0.87
C SER A 185 9.14 15.88 0.03
N LEU A 186 9.76 15.87 1.21
CA LEU A 186 9.54 14.90 2.27
C LEU A 186 8.63 15.48 3.36
N SER A 187 7.94 14.61 4.11
CA SER A 187 7.22 15.05 5.30
C SER A 187 8.18 15.66 6.33
N PRO A 188 7.69 16.58 7.18
CA PRO A 188 8.48 17.10 8.30
C PRO A 188 9.06 16.01 9.19
N ALA A 189 8.33 14.91 9.40
CA ALA A 189 8.82 13.76 10.17
C ALA A 189 10.05 13.11 9.53
N TRP A 190 10.02 12.83 8.21
CA TRP A 190 11.20 12.36 7.48
C TRP A 190 12.34 13.38 7.55
N LEU A 191 12.08 14.66 7.33
CA LEU A 191 13.11 15.70 7.38
C LEU A 191 13.81 15.76 8.75
N ARG A 192 13.07 15.62 9.85
CA ARG A 192 13.63 15.54 11.21
C ARG A 192 14.49 14.30 11.42
N GLN A 193 14.03 13.14 10.96
CA GLN A 193 14.83 11.92 11.02
C GLN A 193 16.16 12.05 10.24
N LEU A 194 16.14 12.87 9.18
CA LEU A 194 17.32 13.21 8.38
C LEU A 194 18.12 14.41 8.92
N GLY A 195 17.82 14.87 10.15
CA GLY A 195 18.52 15.98 10.81
C GLY A 195 18.25 17.38 10.24
N ASP A 196 17.25 17.54 9.37
CA ASP A 196 16.93 18.80 8.69
C ASP A 196 15.81 19.58 9.37
N GLU A 197 16.09 20.04 10.59
CA GLU A 197 15.11 20.72 11.43
C GLU A 197 14.61 22.04 10.79
N SER A 198 15.47 22.73 10.04
CA SER A 198 15.10 23.98 9.35
C SER A 198 14.07 23.75 8.25
N ARG A 199 14.32 22.79 7.33
CA ARG A 199 13.36 22.46 6.27
C ARG A 199 12.09 21.83 6.84
N ALA A 200 12.19 21.06 7.92
CA ALA A 200 11.02 20.51 8.61
C ALA A 200 10.09 21.63 9.09
N ARG A 201 10.61 22.62 9.82
CA ARG A 201 9.83 23.78 10.30
C ARG A 201 9.27 24.62 9.15
N GLN A 202 10.06 24.85 8.10
CA GLN A 202 9.59 25.57 6.92
C GLN A 202 8.40 24.85 6.24
N THR A 203 8.52 23.52 6.10
CA THR A 203 7.47 22.68 5.51
C THR A 203 6.22 22.69 6.37
N GLU A 204 6.35 22.63 7.70
CA GLU A 204 5.20 22.75 8.63
C GLU A 204 4.51 24.11 8.52
N ALA A 205 5.26 25.20 8.50
CA ALA A 205 4.70 26.54 8.31
C ALA A 205 3.93 26.67 7.00
N GLN A 206 4.47 26.12 5.90
CA GLN A 206 3.79 26.05 4.61
C GLN A 206 2.50 25.23 4.69
N LEU A 207 2.52 24.07 5.36
CA LEU A 207 1.33 23.23 5.54
C LEU A 207 0.25 23.92 6.37
N ILE A 208 0.62 24.67 7.42
CA ILE A 208 -0.31 25.46 8.24
C ILE A 208 -0.96 26.56 7.39
N ALA A 209 -0.17 27.33 6.64
CA ALA A 209 -0.66 28.40 5.78
C ALA A 209 -1.64 27.90 4.70
N LEU A 210 -1.39 26.71 4.15
CA LEU A 210 -2.27 26.05 3.18
C LEU A 210 -3.62 25.64 3.79
N ARG A 211 -3.65 25.25 5.07
CA ARG A 211 -4.90 24.89 5.77
C ARG A 211 -5.76 26.09 6.09
N THR A 212 -5.16 27.22 6.45
CA THR A 212 -5.89 28.47 6.76
C THR A 212 -6.50 29.13 5.52
N ASN A 213 -5.94 28.90 4.33
CA ASN A 213 -6.37 29.52 3.08
C ASN A 213 -7.27 28.62 2.19
N GLN A 214 -7.70 27.46 2.68
CA GLN A 214 -8.61 26.61 1.89
C GLN A 214 -10.04 27.18 1.92
N PRO A 215 -10.60 27.61 0.77
CA PRO A 215 -12.04 27.83 0.69
C PRO A 215 -12.71 26.49 1.02
N THR A 216 -13.77 26.51 1.85
CA THR A 216 -14.53 25.32 2.23
C THR A 216 -14.98 24.56 0.98
N SER A 217 -14.19 23.58 0.59
CA SER A 217 -14.46 22.75 -0.57
C SER A 217 -15.81 22.07 -0.37
N ARG A 218 -16.69 22.19 -1.37
CA ARG A 218 -17.96 21.47 -1.44
C ARG A 218 -17.70 20.02 -1.05
N LYS A 219 -18.29 19.57 0.08
CA LYS A 219 -18.29 18.17 0.51
C LYS A 219 -18.72 17.31 -0.68
N ARG A 220 -17.77 16.67 -1.36
CA ARG A 220 -18.09 15.50 -2.17
C ARG A 220 -18.78 14.54 -1.21
N LYS A 221 -20.03 14.15 -1.49
CA LYS A 221 -20.68 13.04 -0.81
C LYS A 221 -19.72 11.85 -0.95
N LEU A 222 -19.01 11.52 0.12
CA LEU A 222 -18.38 10.21 0.21
C LEU A 222 -19.53 9.21 0.07
N HIS A 223 -19.37 8.23 -0.82
CA HIS A 223 -20.15 7.01 -0.72
C HIS A 223 -19.88 6.46 0.69
N GLN A 224 -20.87 6.56 1.57
CA GLN A 224 -20.81 5.85 2.85
C GLN A 224 -20.76 4.37 2.52
N ALA A 225 -19.71 3.71 2.99
CA ALA A 225 -19.63 2.27 2.91
C ALA A 225 -20.77 1.68 3.72
N THR A 226 -21.47 0.70 3.13
CA THR A 226 -22.51 -0.05 3.82
C THR A 226 -21.87 -1.30 4.40
N TYR A 227 -21.93 -1.45 5.72
CA TYR A 227 -21.44 -2.63 6.42
C TYR A 227 -22.63 -3.44 6.96
N PRO A 228 -22.58 -4.78 6.92
CA PRO A 228 -23.62 -5.62 7.47
C PRO A 228 -23.63 -5.54 9.01
N ILE A 229 -24.84 -5.57 9.58
CA ILE A 229 -25.09 -5.41 11.01
C ILE A 229 -25.58 -6.75 11.53
N ASP A 230 -24.95 -7.23 12.60
CA ASP A 230 -25.38 -8.44 13.30
C ASP A 230 -26.61 -8.16 14.15
N SER A 231 -26.52 -7.16 15.03
CA SER A 231 -27.60 -6.86 15.98
C SER A 231 -27.51 -5.43 16.54
N ILE A 232 -28.66 -4.90 16.99
CA ILE A 232 -28.72 -3.68 17.80
C ILE A 232 -28.83 -4.09 19.27
N GLN A 233 -28.05 -3.45 20.14
CA GLN A 233 -27.90 -3.84 21.54
C GLN A 233 -28.60 -2.85 22.50
N ALA A 234 -28.62 -1.57 22.15
CA ALA A 234 -29.18 -0.52 22.98
C ALA A 234 -29.55 0.71 22.16
N GLU A 235 -30.36 1.60 22.75
CA GLU A 235 -30.71 2.91 22.19
C GLU A 235 -30.41 4.00 23.23
N ARG A 236 -29.94 5.17 22.78
CA ARG A 236 -29.75 6.36 23.63
C ARG A 236 -30.12 7.65 22.91
N SER A 237 -30.54 8.65 23.69
CA SER A 237 -30.65 10.01 23.21
C SER A 237 -29.31 10.74 23.30
N SER A 238 -28.96 11.47 22.24
CA SER A 238 -27.78 12.32 22.16
C SER A 238 -28.20 13.71 21.69
N GLY A 239 -27.41 14.75 21.98
CA GLY A 239 -27.70 16.13 21.56
C GLY A 239 -27.83 16.32 20.03
N ARG A 240 -27.51 15.29 19.24
CA ARG A 240 -27.66 15.23 17.77
C ARG A 240 -28.79 14.30 17.29
N GLY A 241 -29.61 13.76 18.19
CA GLY A 241 -30.70 12.82 17.90
C GLY A 241 -30.51 11.45 18.54
N MET A 242 -31.35 10.49 18.14
CA MET A 242 -31.29 9.11 18.63
C MET A 242 -30.10 8.36 18.03
N GLN A 243 -29.44 7.58 18.86
CA GLN A 243 -28.35 6.68 18.47
C GLN A 243 -28.65 5.26 18.95
N ASN A 244 -28.27 4.29 18.13
CA ASN A 244 -28.37 2.87 18.44
C ASN A 244 -26.96 2.28 18.58
N LEU A 245 -26.77 1.42 19.57
CA LEU A 245 -25.54 0.68 19.76
C LEU A 245 -25.56 -0.53 18.84
N VAL A 246 -24.70 -0.52 17.83
CA VAL A 246 -24.69 -1.47 16.73
C VAL A 246 -23.54 -2.44 16.90
N ARG A 247 -23.84 -3.75 16.86
CA ARG A 247 -22.85 -4.82 16.73
C ARG A 247 -22.73 -5.23 15.26
N TRP A 248 -21.50 -5.26 14.75
CA TRP A 248 -21.21 -5.46 13.33
C TRP A 248 -21.04 -6.94 12.97
N GLU A 249 -21.60 -7.36 11.82
CA GLU A 249 -21.52 -8.75 11.37
C GLU A 249 -20.10 -9.08 10.88
N GLY A 250 -19.56 -10.21 11.37
CA GLY A 250 -18.25 -10.71 10.98
C GLY A 250 -17.07 -9.84 11.44
N TYR A 251 -17.31 -8.81 12.23
CA TYR A 251 -16.28 -7.94 12.77
C TYR A 251 -15.53 -8.64 13.92
N HIS A 252 -14.19 -8.70 13.85
CA HIS A 252 -13.36 -9.24 14.93
C HIS A 252 -12.57 -8.11 15.64
N PRO A 253 -12.62 -8.02 16.98
CA PRO A 253 -11.92 -7.00 17.77
C PRO A 253 -10.40 -6.88 17.58
N TYR A 254 -9.74 -7.92 17.06
CA TYR A 254 -8.31 -7.86 16.71
C TYR A 254 -8.02 -6.99 15.45
N TRP A 255 -9.05 -6.46 14.79
CA TRP A 255 -8.91 -5.68 13.54
C TRP A 255 -8.71 -4.18 13.77
N GLU A 256 -9.00 -3.68 14.97
CA GLU A 256 -8.68 -2.32 15.39
C GLU A 256 -7.62 -2.38 16.48
N ALA A 257 -6.38 -2.04 16.13
CA ALA A 257 -5.26 -2.00 17.08
C ALA A 257 -5.38 -0.85 18.12
N TRP A 258 -6.42 -0.01 18.02
CA TRP A 258 -6.68 1.11 18.92
C TRP A 258 -8.19 1.24 19.09
N LEU A 259 -8.70 0.87 20.26
CA LEU A 259 -10.05 1.22 20.66
C LEU A 259 -10.08 2.72 20.97
N ALA A 260 -11.19 3.41 20.64
CA ALA A 260 -11.34 4.82 20.96
C ALA A 260 -11.12 5.08 22.47
N PRO A 261 -10.64 6.27 22.90
CA PRO A 261 -10.27 6.53 24.29
C PRO A 261 -11.39 6.31 25.33
N ASP A 262 -12.64 6.20 24.86
CA ASP A 262 -13.88 6.02 25.59
C ASP A 262 -14.45 4.59 25.51
N PHE A 263 -13.72 3.63 24.93
CA PHE A 263 -14.14 2.23 24.87
C PHE A 263 -14.01 1.54 26.23
N VAL A 264 -15.07 0.81 26.63
CA VAL A 264 -15.14 0.03 27.87
C VAL A 264 -15.29 -1.44 27.48
N GLY A 265 -14.19 -2.20 27.48
CA GLY A 265 -14.18 -3.64 27.16
C GLY A 265 -12.77 -4.23 27.13
N GLU A 266 -12.66 -5.56 27.21
CA GLU A 266 -11.40 -6.31 27.08
C GLU A 266 -11.11 -6.70 25.62
N VAL A 267 -9.85 -7.08 25.35
CA VAL A 267 -9.43 -7.56 24.03
C VAL A 267 -10.15 -8.87 23.72
N GLY A 268 -11.09 -8.81 22.77
CA GLY A 268 -11.94 -9.94 22.38
C GLY A 268 -13.45 -9.64 22.46
N ASP A 269 -13.83 -8.56 23.14
CA ASP A 269 -15.23 -8.14 23.22
C ASP A 269 -15.73 -7.60 21.87
N PRO A 270 -16.92 -8.01 21.39
CA PRO A 270 -17.45 -7.56 20.11
C PRO A 270 -17.49 -6.02 20.06
N VAL A 271 -17.04 -5.44 18.95
CA VAL A 271 -17.05 -3.99 18.81
C VAL A 271 -18.46 -3.52 18.53
N GLU A 272 -18.89 -2.61 19.41
CA GLU A 272 -20.19 -1.98 19.38
C GLU A 272 -19.99 -0.48 19.24
N THR A 273 -20.63 0.13 18.24
CA THR A 273 -20.53 1.57 18.00
C THR A 273 -21.90 2.24 18.04
N TRP A 274 -21.94 3.46 18.57
CA TRP A 274 -23.16 4.27 18.61
C TRP A 274 -23.40 4.95 17.27
N GLU A 275 -24.26 4.35 16.45
CA GLU A 275 -24.62 4.87 15.14
C GLU A 275 -25.91 5.71 15.20
N PRO A 276 -26.02 6.81 14.43
CA PRO A 276 -27.27 7.57 14.35
C PRO A 276 -28.43 6.70 13.84
N ALA A 277 -29.61 6.79 14.44
CA ALA A 277 -30.77 5.98 14.00
C ALA A 277 -31.10 6.17 12.50
N ALA A 278 -30.83 7.36 11.96
CA ALA A 278 -31.01 7.67 10.54
C ALA A 278 -30.15 6.81 9.59
N THR A 279 -28.99 6.31 10.02
CA THR A 279 -28.12 5.46 9.18
C THR A 279 -28.54 4.00 9.16
N LEU A 280 -29.43 3.60 10.07
CA LEU A 280 -29.92 2.23 10.23
C LEU A 280 -31.29 2.01 9.58
N GLN A 281 -31.86 3.05 8.96
CA GLN A 281 -33.14 2.99 8.27
C GLN A 281 -33.10 1.91 7.19
N ASN A 282 -34.09 1.02 7.22
CA ASN A 282 -34.25 -0.12 6.30
C ASN A 282 -33.22 -1.26 6.47
N THR A 283 -32.55 -1.35 7.63
CA THR A 283 -31.73 -2.53 7.96
C THR A 283 -32.59 -3.62 8.60
N LEU A 284 -32.28 -4.90 8.30
CA LEU A 284 -32.95 -6.05 8.91
C LEU A 284 -32.74 -6.10 10.43
N ALA A 285 -31.56 -5.67 10.89
CA ALA A 285 -31.24 -5.60 12.32
C ALA A 285 -32.13 -4.61 13.09
N LEU A 286 -32.48 -3.47 12.48
CA LEU A 286 -33.40 -2.51 13.10
C LEU A 286 -34.83 -3.06 13.17
N GLN A 287 -35.30 -3.71 12.11
CA GLN A 287 -36.63 -4.35 12.10
C GLN A 287 -36.74 -5.43 13.18
N ALA A 288 -35.75 -6.32 13.26
CA ALA A 288 -35.71 -7.37 14.27
C ALA A 288 -35.64 -6.80 15.70
N TRP A 289 -34.91 -5.70 15.90
CA TRP A 289 -34.85 -5.01 17.20
C TRP A 289 -36.19 -4.38 17.59
N GLU A 290 -36.86 -3.68 16.68
CA GLU A 290 -38.17 -3.09 16.92
C GLU A 290 -39.25 -4.16 17.23
N GLU A 291 -39.20 -5.30 16.53
CA GLU A 291 -40.06 -6.46 16.80
C GLU A 291 -39.78 -7.07 18.19
N SER A 292 -38.51 -7.14 18.62
CA SER A 292 -38.13 -7.59 19.96
C SER A 292 -38.62 -6.66 21.08
N LEU A 293 -38.62 -5.35 20.83
CA LEU A 293 -39.16 -4.36 21.77
C LEU A 293 -40.69 -4.41 21.84
N ALA A 294 -41.36 -4.67 20.71
CA ALA A 294 -42.82 -4.80 20.65
C ALA A 294 -43.33 -6.08 21.34
N SER A 295 -42.53 -7.15 21.37
CA SER A 295 -42.87 -8.41 22.07
C SER A 295 -42.55 -8.41 23.57
N THR A 296 -41.81 -7.41 24.05
CA THR A 296 -41.44 -7.25 25.47
C THR A 296 -42.35 -6.22 26.19
N ARG A 297 -43.32 -5.62 25.49
CA ARG A 297 -44.34 -4.71 26.04
C ARG A 297 -45.69 -5.41 26.14
#